data_AF-A0A830B3K1-F1
#
_entry.id   AF-A0A830B3K1-F1
#
_cell.length_a   1.000
_cell.length_b   1.000
_cell.length_c   1.000
_cell.angle_alpha   90.00
_cell.angle_beta   90.00
_cell.angle_gamma   90.00
#
_symmetry.space_group_name_H-M   'P 1'
#
loop_
_entity.id
_entity.type
_entity.pdbx_description
1 polymer ?
#
loop_
_entity_poly.entity_id
_entity_poly.type
_entity_poly.pdbx_seq_one_letter_code
_entity_poly.pdbx_strand_id
1 'polypeptide(L)'
;RFFRDCPHPDNKQRVELSQVVGIDPLQVKFWFQNKRTQMKTKHERQQNTNLRAENERLRAENVRFREALSNARCPSCGCMATIGDVPLDERHLRMENARLRDEVINYMHSPKIVFLFFYIYTKNVTTYF
;
A
#
# COMPACT_ATOMS: atom_id res chain seq x y z
N ARG A 1 -34.64 6.36 29.08
CA ARG A 1 -33.60 5.67 29.88
C ARG A 1 -33.53 4.19 29.51
N PHE A 2 -34.65 3.46 29.53
CA PHE A 2 -34.75 2.03 29.18
C PHE A 2 -33.92 1.56 27.98
N PHE A 3 -33.98 2.24 26.82
CA PHE A 3 -33.25 1.82 25.61
C PHE A 3 -31.73 1.66 25.80
N ARG A 4 -31.09 2.46 26.68
CA ARG A 4 -29.65 2.35 26.94
C ARG A 4 -29.30 1.07 27.70
N ASP A 5 -30.21 0.64 28.56
CA ASP A 5 -30.01 -0.49 29.48
C ASP A 5 -30.47 -1.80 28.81
N CYS A 6 -31.51 -1.73 27.98
CA CYS A 6 -32.05 -2.84 27.20
C CYS A 6 -32.47 -2.39 25.79
N PRO A 7 -31.56 -2.39 24.80
CA PRO A 7 -31.86 -1.99 23.41
C PRO A 7 -32.62 -3.06 22.61
N HIS A 8 -32.75 -4.28 23.16
CA HIS A 8 -33.41 -5.42 22.54
C HIS A 8 -34.42 -6.05 23.52
N PRO A 9 -35.53 -5.36 23.82
CA PRO A 9 -36.53 -5.89 24.74
C PRO A 9 -37.20 -7.15 24.18
N ASP A 10 -37.42 -8.14 25.05
CA ASP A 10 -38.17 -9.35 24.72
C ASP A 10 -39.68 -9.07 24.55
N ASN A 11 -40.49 -10.12 24.39
CA ASN A 11 -41.95 -9.95 24.26
C ASN A 11 -42.59 -9.40 25.54
N LYS A 12 -42.18 -9.91 26.72
CA LYS A 12 -42.77 -9.52 28.02
C LYS A 12 -42.49 -8.06 28.32
N GLN A 13 -41.23 -7.66 28.17
CA GLN A 13 -40.79 -6.27 28.35
C GLN A 13 -41.47 -5.33 27.35
N ARG A 14 -41.72 -5.76 26.12
CA ARG A 14 -42.47 -4.96 25.14
C ARG A 14 -43.90 -4.71 25.56
N VAL A 15 -44.60 -5.72 26.10
CA VAL A 15 -45.97 -5.57 26.61
C VAL A 15 -46.00 -4.65 27.84
N GLU A 16 -45.08 -4.82 28.78
CA GLU A 16 -44.98 -3.94 29.95
C GLU A 16 -44.72 -2.48 29.54
N LEU A 17 -43.80 -2.25 28.60
CA LEU A 17 -43.54 -0.93 28.05
C LEU A 17 -44.77 -0.35 27.35
N SER A 18 -45.49 -1.16 26.58
CA SER A 18 -46.68 -0.74 25.84
C SER A 18 -47.77 -0.24 26.80
N GLN A 19 -47.94 -0.91 27.95
CA GLN A 19 -48.86 -0.48 29.00
C GLN A 19 -48.43 0.84 29.64
N VAL A 20 -47.14 0.99 29.95
CA VAL A 20 -46.60 2.21 30.58
C VAL A 20 -46.73 3.43 29.66
N VAL A 21 -46.47 3.26 28.36
CA VAL A 21 -46.48 4.37 27.39
C VAL A 21 -47.81 4.53 26.65
N GLY A 22 -48.77 3.62 26.85
CA GLY A 22 -50.10 3.68 26.25
C GLY A 22 -50.12 3.48 24.73
N ILE A 23 -49.24 2.63 24.19
CA ILE A 23 -49.18 2.33 22.75
C ILE A 23 -49.24 0.82 22.50
N ASP A 24 -49.42 0.41 21.25
CA ASP A 24 -49.46 -1.02 20.89
C ASP A 24 -48.06 -1.69 21.01
N PRO A 25 -47.94 -2.94 21.51
CA PRO A 25 -46.67 -3.65 21.61
C PRO A 25 -45.86 -3.73 20.31
N LEU A 26 -46.52 -3.75 19.15
CA LEU A 26 -45.86 -3.73 17.84
C LEU A 26 -45.25 -2.36 17.54
N GLN A 27 -45.89 -1.26 17.95
CA GLN A 27 -45.31 0.08 17.84
C GLN A 27 -44.06 0.21 18.72
N VAL A 28 -44.06 -0.39 19.92
CA VAL A 28 -42.85 -0.51 20.75
C VAL A 28 -41.76 -1.23 19.97
N LYS A 29 -42.04 -2.40 19.36
CA LYS A 29 -41.06 -3.14 18.54
C LYS A 29 -40.44 -2.27 17.44
N PHE A 30 -41.26 -1.58 16.66
CA PHE A 30 -40.79 -0.72 15.57
C PHE A 30 -40.00 0.48 16.08
N TRP A 31 -40.41 1.08 17.20
CA TRP A 31 -39.67 2.17 17.81
C TRP A 31 -38.25 1.75 18.18
N PHE A 32 -38.07 0.59 18.85
CA PHE A 32 -36.75 0.09 19.21
C PHE A 32 -35.90 -0.24 17.97
N GLN A 33 -36.51 -0.81 16.93
CA GLN A 33 -35.84 -1.09 15.67
C GLN A 33 -35.34 0.20 15.01
N ASN A 34 -36.22 1.19 14.85
CA ASN A 34 -35.90 2.48 14.26
C ASN A 34 -34.84 3.23 15.09
N LYS A 35 -34.93 3.15 16.43
CA LYS A 35 -33.97 3.79 17.32
C LYS A 35 -32.56 3.21 17.16
N ARG A 36 -32.42 1.89 17.05
CA ARG A 36 -31.13 1.24 16.76
C ARG A 36 -30.55 1.69 15.42
N THR A 37 -31.36 1.67 14.36
CA THR A 37 -30.94 2.13 13.03
C THR A 37 -30.48 3.59 13.07
N GLN A 38 -31.25 4.48 13.71
CA GLN A 38 -30.90 5.90 13.87
C GLN A 38 -29.55 6.07 14.58
N MET A 39 -29.32 5.34 15.67
CA MET A 39 -28.06 5.42 16.42
C MET A 39 -26.88 4.91 15.59
N LYS A 40 -27.05 3.78 14.89
CA LYS A 40 -26.04 3.23 13.98
C LYS A 40 -25.67 4.23 12.89
N THR A 41 -26.66 4.77 12.17
CA THR A 41 -26.43 5.76 11.12
C THR A 41 -25.76 7.03 11.64
N LYS A 42 -26.17 7.53 12.83
CA LYS A 42 -25.53 8.70 13.44
C LYS A 42 -24.05 8.43 13.74
N HIS A 43 -23.76 7.27 14.31
CA HIS A 43 -22.39 6.87 14.64
C HIS A 43 -21.53 6.71 13.38
N GLU A 44 -22.03 6.00 12.38
CA GLU A 44 -21.32 5.78 11.10
C GLU A 44 -21.04 7.10 10.37
N ARG A 45 -22.00 8.04 10.37
CA ARG A 45 -21.79 9.37 9.81
C ARG A 45 -20.67 10.11 10.52
N GLN A 46 -20.68 10.11 11.86
CA GLN A 46 -19.62 10.75 12.64
C GLN A 46 -18.25 10.11 12.37
N GLN A 47 -18.20 8.78 12.35
CA GLN A 47 -16.97 8.04 12.01
C GLN A 47 -16.48 8.40 10.60
N ASN A 48 -17.37 8.47 9.61
CA ASN A 48 -17.01 8.84 8.25
C ASN A 48 -16.44 10.27 8.17
N THR A 49 -17.06 11.23 8.86
CA THR A 49 -16.56 12.60 8.95
C THR A 49 -15.16 12.64 9.58
N ASN A 50 -14.94 11.91 10.67
CA ASN A 50 -13.64 11.84 11.33
C ASN A 50 -12.58 11.21 10.40
N LEU A 51 -12.91 10.10 9.74
CA LEU A 51 -12.00 9.42 8.80
C LEU A 51 -11.65 10.32 7.60
N ARG A 52 -12.60 11.10 7.09
CA ARG A 52 -12.33 12.06 6.00
C ARG A 52 -11.39 13.17 6.45
N ALA A 53 -11.62 13.74 7.64
CA ALA A 53 -10.73 14.78 8.19
C ALA A 53 -9.31 14.25 8.40
N GLU A 54 -9.19 13.03 8.94
CA GLU A 54 -7.90 12.37 9.14
C GLU A 54 -7.22 12.02 7.81
N ASN A 55 -7.97 11.57 6.82
CA ASN A 55 -7.42 11.28 5.49
C ASN A 55 -6.86 12.55 4.83
N GLU A 56 -7.57 13.68 4.97
CA GLU A 56 -7.11 14.97 4.44
C GLU A 56 -5.83 15.43 5.15
N ARG A 57 -5.78 15.31 6.49
CA ARG A 57 -4.57 15.60 7.29
C ARG A 57 -3.39 14.76 6.82
N LEU A 58 -3.57 13.45 6.68
CA LEU A 58 -2.52 12.53 6.23
C LEU A 58 -2.08 12.82 4.79
N ARG A 59 -3.00 13.20 3.89
CA ARG A 59 -2.66 13.62 2.52
C ARG A 59 -1.80 14.88 2.53
N ALA A 60 -2.18 15.89 3.31
CA ALA A 60 -1.41 17.12 3.45
C ALA A 60 -0.01 16.86 4.01
N GLU A 61 0.11 16.00 5.03
CA GLU A 61 1.40 15.58 5.57
C GLU A 61 2.24 14.80 4.55
N ASN A 62 1.61 13.89 3.80
CA ASN A 62 2.30 13.13 2.77
C ASN A 62 2.87 14.05 1.67
N VAL A 63 2.09 15.04 1.22
CA VAL A 63 2.55 16.04 0.25
C VAL A 63 3.75 16.80 0.82
N ARG A 64 3.64 17.32 2.05
CA ARG A 64 4.75 18.04 2.72
C ARG A 64 6.01 17.19 2.84
N PHE A 65 5.89 15.92 3.22
CA PHE A 65 7.04 15.02 3.30
C PHE A 65 7.65 14.72 1.94
N ARG A 66 6.82 14.52 0.91
CA ARG A 66 7.29 14.31 -0.46
C ARG A 66 8.02 15.53 -1.00
N GLU A 67 7.52 16.74 -0.75
CA GLU A 67 8.19 17.98 -1.11
C GLU A 67 9.50 18.18 -0.34
N ALA A 68 9.50 17.94 0.98
CA ALA A 68 10.71 18.05 1.79
C ALA A 68 11.80 17.07 1.34
N LEU A 69 11.43 15.81 1.06
CA LEU A 69 12.34 14.81 0.53
C LEU A 69 12.83 15.17 -0.87
N SER A 70 11.92 15.59 -1.76
CA SER A 70 12.30 16.03 -3.10
C SER A 70 13.28 17.20 -3.08
N ASN A 71 13.25 18.07 -2.07
CA ASN A 71 14.17 19.20 -1.95
C ASN A 71 15.42 18.88 -1.10
N ALA A 72 15.44 17.75 -0.41
CA ALA A 72 16.56 17.35 0.41
C ALA A 72 17.74 16.93 -0.47
N ARG A 73 18.92 17.46 -0.14
CA ARG A 73 20.19 17.11 -0.78
C ARG A 73 21.11 16.43 0.22
N CYS A 74 21.81 15.40 -0.22
CA CYS A 74 22.85 14.77 0.58
C CYS A 74 24.02 15.74 0.81
N PRO A 75 24.43 16.00 2.07
CA PRO A 75 25.55 16.89 2.35
C PRO A 75 26.90 16.39 1.80
N SER A 76 27.06 15.07 1.63
CA SER A 76 28.32 14.45 1.18
C SER A 76 28.45 14.32 -0.34
N CYS A 77 27.35 14.20 -1.08
CA CYS A 77 27.39 14.02 -2.55
C CYS A 77 26.55 15.01 -3.36
N GLY A 78 25.76 15.89 -2.72
CA GLY A 78 24.93 16.91 -3.39
C GLY A 78 23.72 16.38 -4.16
N CYS A 79 23.55 15.06 -4.21
CA CYS A 79 22.44 14.40 -4.91
C CYS A 79 21.11 14.60 -4.17
N MET A 80 20.03 14.69 -4.94
CA MET A 80 18.66 14.83 -4.44
C MET A 80 18.17 13.50 -3.85
N ALA A 81 17.47 13.55 -2.72
CA ALA A 81 16.81 12.38 -2.14
C ALA A 81 15.49 12.11 -2.87
N THR A 82 15.54 11.44 -4.01
CA THR A 82 14.35 11.09 -4.78
C THR A 82 13.65 9.86 -4.18
N ILE A 83 12.35 9.97 -3.91
CA ILE A 83 11.53 8.86 -3.40
C ILE A 83 11.24 7.90 -4.55
N GLY A 84 11.73 6.67 -4.46
CA GLY A 84 11.47 5.61 -5.44
C GLY A 84 12.50 5.49 -6.55
N ASP A 85 13.55 6.33 -6.56
CA ASP A 85 14.69 6.08 -7.42
C ASP A 85 15.59 5.00 -6.82
N VAL A 86 16.01 4.11 -7.70
CA VAL A 86 17.09 3.16 -7.50
C VAL A 86 18.25 3.87 -6.81
N PRO A 87 18.74 3.37 -5.65
CA PRO A 87 19.82 4.00 -4.90
C PRO A 87 20.98 4.38 -5.83
N LEU A 88 21.63 5.53 -5.59
CA LEU A 88 22.75 6.00 -6.41
C LEU A 88 23.80 4.90 -6.63
N ASP A 89 24.04 4.09 -5.60
CA ASP A 89 24.92 2.92 -5.65
C ASP A 89 24.44 1.87 -6.66
N GLU A 90 23.13 1.59 -6.72
CA GLU A 90 22.58 0.65 -7.70
C GLU A 90 22.60 1.23 -9.12
N ARG A 91 22.45 2.55 -9.31
CA ARG A 91 22.66 3.19 -10.63
C ARG A 91 24.11 3.08 -11.08
N HIS A 92 25.07 3.34 -10.19
CA HIS A 92 26.49 3.15 -10.47
C HIS A 92 26.81 1.69 -10.79
N LEU A 93 26.27 0.73 -10.02
CA LEU A 93 26.43 -0.70 -10.28
C LEU A 93 25.82 -1.13 -11.61
N ARG A 94 24.70 -0.53 -12.04
CA ARG A 94 24.10 -0.81 -13.36
C ARG A 94 24.98 -0.29 -14.50
N MET A 95 25.55 0.91 -14.37
CA MET A 95 26.48 1.45 -15.36
C MET A 95 27.77 0.64 -15.44
N GLU A 96 28.33 0.26 -14.29
CA GLU A 96 29.55 -0.57 -14.25
C GLU A 96 29.28 -1.98 -14.80
N ASN A 97 28.13 -2.60 -14.50
CA ASN A 97 27.75 -3.87 -15.11
C ASN A 97 27.61 -3.78 -16.63
N ALA A 98 27.06 -2.67 -17.15
CA ALA A 98 26.99 -2.47 -18.61
C ALA A 98 28.39 -2.37 -19.22
N ARG A 99 29.29 -1.59 -18.60
CA ARG A 99 30.70 -1.46 -19.02
C ARG A 99 31.44 -2.80 -18.99
N LEU A 100 31.31 -3.56 -17.91
CA LEU A 100 31.93 -4.88 -17.77
C LEU A 100 31.39 -5.88 -18.79
N ARG A 101 30.09 -5.83 -19.13
CA ARG A 101 29.52 -6.67 -20.19
C ARG A 101 30.12 -6.35 -21.55
N ASP A 102 30.28 -5.06 -21.87
CA ASP A 102 30.93 -4.64 -23.12
C ASP A 102 32.40 -5.06 -23.16
N GLU A 103 33.13 -4.95 -22.04
CA GLU A 103 34.49 -5.49 -21.95
C GLU A 103 34.54 -6.98 -22.20
N VAL A 104 33.66 -7.77 -21.57
CA VAL A 104 33.57 -9.22 -21.81
C VAL A 104 33.27 -9.52 -23.27
N ILE A 105 32.33 -8.82 -23.90
CA ILE A 105 32.02 -8.97 -25.32
C ILE A 105 33.26 -8.65 -26.18
N ASN A 106 33.98 -7.57 -25.88
CA ASN A 106 35.19 -7.19 -26.59
C ASN A 106 36.33 -8.20 -26.40
N TYR A 107 36.50 -8.76 -25.20
CA TYR A 107 37.45 -9.85 -24.94
C TYR A 107 37.08 -11.11 -25.72
N MET A 108 35.80 -11.50 -25.74
CA MET A 108 35.30 -12.65 -26.49
C MET A 108 35.52 -12.50 -27.99
N HIS A 109 35.40 -11.28 -28.52
CA HIS A 109 35.71 -10.95 -29.92
C HIS A 109 37.20 -10.65 -30.19
N SER A 110 38.06 -10.74 -29.17
CA SER A 110 39.48 -10.47 -29.38
C SER A 110 40.08 -11.51 -30.34
N PRO A 111 41.01 -11.12 -31.23
CA PRO A 111 41.62 -12.04 -32.19
C PRO A 111 42.24 -13.27 -31.53
N LYS A 112 42.77 -13.12 -30.31
CA LYS A 112 43.35 -14.21 -29.52
C LYS A 112 42.30 -15.25 -29.11
N ILE A 113 41.15 -14.81 -28.60
CA ILE A 113 40.08 -15.72 -28.16
C ILE A 113 39.37 -16.34 -29.36
N VAL A 114 39.07 -15.55 -30.40
CA VAL A 114 38.48 -16.06 -31.66
C VAL A 114 39.40 -17.11 -32.30
N PHE A 115 40.71 -16.86 -32.31
CA PHE A 115 41.69 -17.82 -32.83
C PHE A 115 41.78 -19.08 -31.95
N LEU A 116 41.68 -18.95 -30.62
CA LEU A 116 41.64 -20.09 -29.71
C LEU A 116 40.39 -20.95 -29.96
N PHE A 117 39.21 -20.33 -30.11
CA PHE A 117 37.98 -21.05 -30.47
C PHE A 117 38.07 -21.72 -31.84
N PHE A 118 38.62 -21.04 -32.85
CA PHE A 118 38.84 -21.62 -34.18
C PHE A 118 39.84 -22.78 -34.14
N TYR A 119 40.94 -22.64 -33.39
CA TYR A 119 41.94 -23.70 -33.20
C TYR A 119 41.34 -24.92 -32.50
N ILE A 120 40.57 -24.71 -31.42
CA ILE A 120 39.88 -25.79 -30.72
C ILE A 120 38.84 -26.45 -31.63
N TYR A 121 38.05 -25.67 -32.38
CA TYR A 121 37.04 -26.18 -33.30
C TYR A 121 37.67 -27.03 -34.41
N THR A 122 38.72 -26.54 -35.05
CA THR A 122 39.43 -27.26 -36.12
C THR A 122 40.12 -28.52 -35.60
N LYS A 123 40.74 -28.47 -34.41
CA LYS A 123 41.35 -29.65 -33.77
C LYS A 123 40.32 -30.71 -33.35
N ASN A 124 39.15 -30.29 -32.85
CA ASN A 124 38.04 -31.22 -32.57
C ASN A 124 37.50 -31.83 -33.87
N VAL A 125 37.26 -31.04 -34.93
CA VAL A 125 36.75 -31.55 -36.21
C VAL A 125 37.73 -32.53 -36.87
N THR A 126 39.05 -32.30 -36.75
CA THR A 126 40.07 -33.24 -37.25
C THR A 126 40.30 -34.46 -36.35
N THR A 127 39.72 -34.51 -35.14
CA THR A 127 39.75 -35.74 -34.31
C THR A 127 38.54 -36.64 -34.54
N TYR A 128 37.52 -36.18 -35.28
CA TYR A 128 36.33 -36.96 -35.67
C TYR A 128 36.35 -37.44 -37.15
N PHE A 129 37.46 -37.22 -37.87
CA PHE A 129 37.77 -37.79 -39.18
C PHE A 129 39.08 -38.58 -39.08
#